data_AF-A0AA37S5R0-F1
#
_entry.id   AF-A0AA37S5R0-F1
#
_cell.length_a   1.000
_cell.length_b   1.000
_cell.length_c   1.000
_cell.angle_alpha   90.00
_cell.angle_beta   90.00
_cell.angle_gamma   90.00
#
_symmetry.space_group_name_H-M   'P 1'
#
loop_
_entity.id
_entity.type
_entity.pdbx_description
1 polymer ?
#
loop_
_entity_poly.entity_id
_entity_poly.type
_entity_poly.pdbx_seq_one_letter_code
_entity_poly.pdbx_strand_id
1 'polypeptide(L)'
;MSNIILKSATFDNKVKQYWMCLAAIFSLFPVVTIVLLPVVLLLVWLVARRVLAAMSADLLERKLVVKRGILFKEEKSIPLEKITDVGLSQGPLMRLFGLYRLSFETAGQSGHGALVSLLGVVNASEFREAILTQKDNLTSDQPAQSNNDEPQSQVELIRSLTYSVKNIEQMLVNLLDERK
;
A
#
# COMPACT_ATOMS: atom_id res chain seq x y z
N MET A 1 56.33 -7.44 -55.26
CA MET A 1 55.48 -8.54 -54.77
C MET A 1 54.11 -8.39 -55.44
N SER A 2 53.85 -9.15 -56.51
CA SER A 2 52.59 -9.16 -57.24
C SER A 2 51.60 -10.09 -56.54
N ASN A 3 50.45 -9.56 -56.10
CA ASN A 3 49.40 -10.39 -55.51
C ASN A 3 48.70 -11.18 -56.61
N ILE A 4 48.79 -12.51 -56.52
CA ILE A 4 48.17 -13.45 -57.47
C ILE A 4 46.74 -13.70 -57.00
N ILE A 5 45.75 -13.22 -57.76
CA ILE A 5 44.34 -13.44 -57.45
C ILE A 5 43.99 -14.87 -57.91
N LEU A 6 43.67 -15.76 -56.95
CA LEU A 6 43.43 -17.19 -57.22
C LEU A 6 42.01 -17.48 -57.75
N LYS A 7 41.01 -16.64 -57.44
CA LYS A 7 39.62 -16.78 -57.93
C LYS A 7 38.84 -15.48 -57.71
N SER A 8 38.22 -14.94 -58.75
CA SER A 8 37.30 -13.79 -58.64
C SER A 8 35.86 -14.28 -58.67
N ALA A 9 35.04 -13.83 -57.73
CA ALA A 9 33.60 -14.08 -57.73
C ALA A 9 32.89 -12.96 -58.51
N THR A 10 32.10 -13.33 -59.52
CA THR A 10 31.22 -12.40 -60.22
C THR A 10 29.90 -12.33 -59.47
N PHE A 11 29.52 -11.12 -59.04
CA PHE A 11 28.25 -10.91 -58.36
C PHE A 11 27.15 -10.76 -59.41
N ASP A 12 26.21 -11.72 -59.42
CA ASP A 12 25.02 -11.68 -60.27
C ASP A 12 24.09 -10.55 -59.81
N ASN A 13 23.37 -9.91 -60.75
CA ASN A 13 22.45 -8.80 -60.50
C ASN A 13 21.28 -9.20 -59.57
N LYS A 14 21.12 -10.49 -59.28
CA LYS A 14 20.21 -11.04 -58.27
C LYS A 14 20.51 -10.56 -56.85
N VAL A 15 21.75 -10.16 -56.56
CA VAL A 15 22.09 -9.53 -55.27
C VAL A 15 21.30 -8.24 -55.10
N LYS A 16 21.18 -7.43 -56.15
CA LYS A 16 20.35 -6.21 -56.14
C LYS A 16 18.88 -6.53 -55.87
N GLN A 17 18.34 -7.57 -56.51
CA GLN A 17 16.96 -8.02 -56.27
C GLN A 17 16.76 -8.50 -54.82
N TYR A 18 17.72 -9.24 -54.26
CA TYR A 18 17.70 -9.66 -52.85
C TYR A 18 17.65 -8.45 -51.90
N TRP A 19 18.52 -7.46 -52.12
CA TRP A 19 18.53 -6.23 -51.32
C TRP A 19 17.23 -5.42 -51.47
N MET A 20 16.64 -5.38 -52.67
CA MET A 20 15.34 -4.73 -52.90
C MET A 20 14.19 -5.44 -52.18
N CYS A 21 14.14 -6.77 -52.22
CA CYS A 21 13.12 -7.54 -51.48
C CYS A 21 13.26 -7.37 -49.97
N LEU A 22 14.50 -7.40 -49.45
CA LEU A 22 14.78 -7.19 -48.04
C LEU A 22 14.32 -5.79 -47.59
N ALA A 23 14.67 -4.76 -48.36
CA ALA A 23 14.26 -3.39 -48.09
C ALA A 23 12.72 -3.22 -48.15
N ALA A 24 12.04 -3.88 -49.08
CA ALA A 24 10.59 -3.83 -49.20
C ALA A 24 9.89 -4.43 -47.97
N ILE A 25 10.39 -5.54 -47.42
CA ILE A 25 9.86 -6.17 -46.20
C ILE A 25 10.07 -5.26 -44.99
N PHE A 26 11.27 -4.71 -44.82
CA PHE A 26 11.57 -3.78 -43.73
C PHE A 26 10.73 -2.50 -43.80
N SER A 27 10.43 -2.01 -45.00
CA SER A 27 9.60 -0.83 -45.23
C SER A 27 8.13 -1.05 -44.83
N LEU A 28 7.61 -2.29 -44.93
CA LEU A 28 6.22 -2.58 -44.59
C LEU A 28 5.96 -2.54 -43.07
N PHE A 29 6.96 -2.90 -42.26
CA PHE A 29 6.87 -2.96 -40.79
C PHE A 29 6.37 -1.67 -40.11
N PRO A 30 6.92 -0.47 -40.41
CA PRO A 30 6.44 0.77 -39.84
C PRO A 30 5.03 1.15 -40.32
N VAL A 31 4.67 0.83 -41.56
CA VAL A 31 3.32 1.11 -42.10
C VAL A 31 2.27 0.32 -41.33
N VAL A 32 2.50 -0.98 -41.15
CA VAL A 32 1.60 -1.84 -40.35
C VAL A 32 1.51 -1.35 -38.92
N THR A 33 2.64 -0.95 -38.32
CA THR A 33 2.69 -0.43 -36.95
C THR A 33 1.90 0.86 -36.80
N ILE A 34 2.05 1.81 -37.73
CA ILE A 34 1.32 3.09 -37.74
C ILE A 34 -0.20 2.87 -37.83
N VAL A 35 -0.64 1.93 -38.67
CA VAL A 35 -2.07 1.59 -38.80
C VAL A 35 -2.60 0.88 -37.55
N LEU A 36 -1.80 0.02 -36.92
CA LEU A 36 -2.20 -0.70 -35.71
C LEU A 36 -2.20 0.20 -34.45
N LEU A 37 -1.33 1.21 -34.40
CA LEU A 37 -1.14 2.09 -33.26
C LEU A 37 -2.45 2.74 -32.73
N PRO A 38 -3.32 3.37 -33.55
CA PRO A 38 -4.58 3.92 -33.06
C PRO A 38 -5.53 2.84 -32.53
N VAL A 39 -5.52 1.64 -33.12
CA VAL A 39 -6.34 0.52 -32.65
C VAL A 39 -5.87 0.05 -31.28
N VAL A 40 -4.56 -0.08 -31.07
CA VAL A 40 -3.98 -0.45 -29.77
C VAL A 40 -4.29 0.63 -28.74
N LEU A 41 -4.12 1.92 -29.09
CA LEU A 41 -4.38 3.02 -28.17
C LEU A 41 -5.87 3.10 -27.76
N LEU A 42 -6.78 2.88 -28.71
CA LEU A 42 -8.21 2.80 -28.45
C LEU A 42 -8.56 1.62 -27.54
N LEU A 43 -7.96 0.45 -27.77
CA LEU A 43 -8.17 -0.74 -26.96
C LEU A 43 -7.67 -0.52 -25.52
N VAL A 44 -6.47 0.04 -25.37
CA VAL A 44 -5.90 0.38 -24.06
C VAL A 44 -6.80 1.36 -23.32
N TRP A 45 -7.28 2.41 -23.99
CA TRP A 45 -8.19 3.39 -23.38
C TRP A 45 -9.53 2.77 -22.95
N LEU A 46 -10.11 1.89 -23.77
CA LEU A 46 -11.35 1.19 -23.45
C LEU A 46 -11.17 0.25 -22.25
N VAL A 47 -10.08 -0.52 -22.23
CA VAL A 47 -9.75 -1.42 -21.12
C VAL A 47 -9.47 -0.62 -19.85
N ALA A 48 -8.71 0.48 -19.94
CA ALA A 48 -8.44 1.35 -18.80
C ALA A 48 -9.73 1.91 -18.21
N ARG A 49 -10.68 2.38 -19.02
CA ARG A 49 -12.00 2.83 -18.55
C ARG A 49 -12.77 1.73 -17.81
N ARG A 50 -12.79 0.52 -18.36
CA ARG A 50 -13.43 -0.65 -17.73
C ARG A 50 -12.77 -1.00 -16.40
N VAL A 51 -11.45 -0.91 -16.33
CA VAL A 51 -10.66 -1.18 -15.11
C VAL A 51 -10.96 -0.14 -14.03
N LEU A 52 -10.93 1.15 -14.38
CA LEU A 52 -11.21 2.26 -13.48
C LEU A 52 -12.64 2.18 -12.92
N ALA A 53 -13.63 1.88 -13.77
CA ALA A 53 -15.03 1.74 -13.34
C ALA A 53 -15.27 0.55 -12.39
N ALA A 54 -14.35 -0.42 -12.35
CA ALA A 54 -14.45 -1.60 -11.50
C ALA A 54 -13.65 -1.50 -10.19
N MET A 55 -12.97 -0.37 -9.95
CA MET A 55 -12.25 -0.10 -8.71
C MET A 55 -13.07 0.87 -7.86
N SER A 56 -13.34 0.51 -6.61
CA SER A 56 -14.01 1.38 -5.65
C SER A 56 -13.43 1.16 -4.26
N ALA A 57 -13.22 2.25 -3.52
CA ALA A 57 -12.71 2.21 -2.16
C ALA A 57 -13.68 2.99 -1.27
N ASP A 58 -14.46 2.27 -0.47
CA ASP A 58 -15.48 2.84 0.41
C ASP A 58 -14.93 2.83 1.85
N LEU A 59 -14.83 4.00 2.47
CA LEU A 59 -14.46 4.14 3.88
C LEU A 59 -15.73 4.12 4.74
N LEU A 60 -15.87 3.12 5.61
CA LEU A 60 -16.95 3.02 6.60
C LEU A 60 -16.42 3.32 8.01
N GLU A 61 -17.33 3.56 8.95
CA GLU A 61 -17.01 3.99 10.33
C GLU A 61 -16.00 3.10 11.06
N ARG A 62 -16.01 1.78 10.81
CA ARG A 62 -15.15 0.79 11.51
C ARG A 62 -14.28 -0.06 10.57
N LYS A 63 -14.45 0.09 9.25
CA LYS A 63 -13.78 -0.75 8.25
C LYS A 63 -13.52 -0.01 6.95
N LEU A 64 -12.38 -0.30 6.33
CA LEU A 64 -12.09 0.09 4.97
C LEU A 64 -12.47 -1.07 4.03
N VAL A 65 -13.35 -0.80 3.07
CA VAL A 65 -13.75 -1.79 2.05
C VAL A 65 -13.10 -1.43 0.73
N VAL A 66 -12.16 -2.26 0.29
CA VAL A 66 -11.48 -2.14 -0.99
C VAL A 66 -12.06 -3.16 -1.96
N LYS A 67 -12.67 -2.69 -3.05
CA LYS A 67 -13.17 -3.52 -4.14
C LYS A 67 -12.28 -3.35 -5.37
N ARG A 68 -11.75 -4.46 -5.88
CA ARG A 68 -10.92 -4.47 -7.09
C ARG A 68 -11.33 -5.61 -8.02
N GLY A 69 -11.43 -5.30 -9.31
CA GLY A 69 -11.41 -6.31 -10.37
C GLY A 69 -12.57 -6.25 -11.36
N ILE A 70 -12.26 -6.53 -12.62
CA ILE A 70 -13.19 -6.48 -13.77
C ILE A 70 -13.85 -7.84 -14.00
N LEU A 71 -13.05 -8.91 -13.92
CA LEU A 71 -13.47 -10.30 -14.17
C LEU A 71 -13.60 -11.11 -12.87
N PHE A 72 -12.66 -10.92 -11.95
CA PHE A 72 -12.68 -11.50 -10.61
C PHE A 72 -12.82 -10.37 -9.60
N LYS A 73 -13.99 -10.25 -8.98
CA LYS A 73 -14.25 -9.25 -7.94
C LYS A 73 -13.57 -9.71 -6.66
N GLU A 74 -12.51 -9.02 -6.25
CA GLU A 74 -11.85 -9.21 -4.96
C GLU A 74 -12.29 -8.07 -4.03
N GLU A 75 -13.02 -8.42 -2.98
CA GLU A 75 -13.45 -7.49 -1.93
C GLU A 75 -12.66 -7.78 -0.66
N LYS A 76 -11.92 -6.79 -0.18
CA LYS A 76 -11.18 -6.88 1.10
C LYS A 76 -11.74 -5.87 2.08
N SER A 77 -12.28 -6.37 3.17
CA SER A 77 -12.67 -5.58 4.34
C SER A 77 -11.55 -5.61 5.37
N ILE A 78 -10.91 -4.47 5.59
CA ILE A 78 -9.84 -4.32 6.58
C ILE A 78 -10.40 -3.50 7.75
N PRO A 79 -10.49 -4.07 8.97
CA PRO A 79 -10.85 -3.32 10.16
C PRO A 79 -9.79 -2.25 10.44
N LEU A 80 -10.22 -1.03 10.81
CA LEU A 80 -9.30 0.09 11.08
C LEU A 80 -8.32 -0.24 12.23
N GLU A 81 -8.76 -1.01 13.22
CA GLU A 81 -7.97 -1.47 14.37
C GLU A 81 -6.78 -2.36 13.98
N LYS A 82 -6.83 -3.02 12.81
CA LYS A 82 -5.76 -3.92 12.34
C LYS A 82 -4.73 -3.20 11.46
N ILE A 83 -4.97 -1.95 11.10
CA ILE A 83 -4.05 -1.17 10.26
C ILE A 83 -2.93 -0.63 11.14
N THR A 84 -1.71 -1.05 10.87
CA THR A 84 -0.52 -0.65 11.61
C THR A 84 0.11 0.61 11.00
N ASP A 85 0.24 0.63 9.67
CA ASP A 85 0.81 1.75 8.94
C ASP A 85 0.04 2.05 7.65
N VAL A 86 0.02 3.33 7.30
CA VAL A 86 -0.57 3.85 6.06
C VAL A 86 0.50 4.61 5.29
N GLY A 87 1.08 3.93 4.31
CA GLY A 87 2.10 4.47 3.42
C GLY A 87 1.50 5.19 2.22
N LEU A 88 2.03 6.37 1.90
CA LEU A 88 1.73 7.11 0.68
C LEU A 88 2.95 7.08 -0.23
N SER A 89 2.79 6.58 -1.46
CA SER A 89 3.88 6.53 -2.45
C SER A 89 3.46 7.19 -3.75
N GLN A 90 4.38 7.96 -4.34
CA GLN A 90 4.17 8.66 -5.61
C GLN A 90 5.45 8.59 -6.46
N GLY A 91 5.39 7.86 -7.57
CA GLY A 91 6.48 7.84 -8.56
C GLY A 91 6.47 9.05 -9.50
N PRO A 92 7.54 9.29 -10.29
CA PRO A 92 7.63 10.43 -11.21
C PRO A 92 6.48 10.49 -12.23
N LEU A 93 6.14 9.34 -12.83
CA LEU A 93 5.05 9.25 -13.80
C LEU A 93 3.68 9.48 -13.13
N MET A 94 3.51 8.98 -11.90
CA MET A 94 2.29 9.20 -11.13
C MET A 94 2.12 10.68 -10.77
N ARG A 95 3.20 11.38 -10.45
CA ARG A 95 3.20 12.82 -10.19
C ARG A 95 2.74 13.63 -11.39
N LEU A 96 3.14 13.25 -12.61
CA LEU A 96 2.70 13.91 -13.84
C LEU A 96 1.18 13.79 -14.05
N PHE A 97 0.59 12.65 -13.65
CA PHE A 97 -0.84 12.39 -13.76
C PHE A 97 -1.64 12.75 -12.49
N GLY A 98 -1.02 13.31 -11.45
CA GLY A 98 -1.68 13.59 -10.17
C GLY A 98 -2.15 12.34 -9.41
N LEU A 99 -1.59 11.18 -9.71
CA LEU A 99 -1.93 9.90 -9.12
C LEU A 99 -1.11 9.65 -7.86
N TYR A 100 -1.71 8.96 -6.90
CA TYR A 100 -1.06 8.50 -5.68
C TYR A 100 -1.38 7.02 -5.47
N ARG A 101 -0.45 6.31 -4.82
CA ARG A 101 -0.64 4.93 -4.37
C ARG A 101 -0.66 4.93 -2.86
N LEU A 102 -1.75 4.42 -2.31
CA LEU A 102 -1.94 4.26 -0.88
C LEU A 102 -1.75 2.78 -0.53
N SER A 103 -0.89 2.50 0.43
CA SER A 103 -0.54 1.15 0.88
C SER A 103 -0.87 1.00 2.35
N PHE A 104 -1.54 -0.09 2.71
CA PHE A 104 -1.91 -0.42 4.08
C PHE A 104 -1.14 -1.64 4.53
N GLU A 105 -0.53 -1.55 5.70
CA GLU A 105 0.06 -2.69 6.39
C GLU A 105 -0.84 -3.12 7.53
N THR A 106 -1.17 -4.42 7.59
CA THR A 106 -2.03 -4.98 8.64
C THR A 106 -1.27 -5.93 9.56
N ALA A 107 -1.46 -5.81 10.87
CA ALA A 107 -0.88 -6.72 11.84
C ALA A 107 -1.45 -8.15 11.71
N GLY A 108 -0.57 -9.17 11.75
CA GLY A 108 -0.96 -10.58 11.85
C GLY A 108 -1.24 -11.31 10.52
N GLN A 109 -1.04 -10.67 9.37
CA GLN A 109 -1.03 -11.34 8.07
C GLN A 109 0.40 -11.35 7.52
N SER A 110 0.98 -12.54 7.31
CA SER A 110 2.24 -12.73 6.58
C SER A 110 1.91 -13.35 5.22
N GLY A 111 1.63 -12.53 4.20
CA GLY A 111 1.30 -13.00 2.85
C GLY A 111 0.78 -11.91 1.90
N HIS A 112 0.34 -12.29 0.70
CA HIS A 112 -0.20 -11.39 -0.34
C HIS A 112 -1.47 -10.59 0.09
N GLY A 113 -2.01 -10.87 1.28
CA GLY A 113 -3.10 -10.12 1.92
C GLY A 113 -2.64 -9.08 2.95
N ALA A 114 -1.35 -9.09 3.34
CA ALA A 114 -0.78 -8.21 4.35
C ALA A 114 -0.59 -6.77 3.89
N LEU A 115 -0.40 -6.59 2.57
CA LEU A 115 -0.14 -5.30 1.95
C LEU A 115 -1.20 -5.05 0.87
N VAL A 116 -2.26 -4.34 1.25
CA VAL A 116 -3.30 -3.91 0.32
C VAL A 116 -2.89 -2.55 -0.21
N SER A 117 -2.84 -2.40 -1.54
CA SER A 117 -2.52 -1.12 -2.16
C SER A 117 -3.58 -0.70 -3.14
N LEU A 118 -3.98 0.57 -3.01
CA LEU A 118 -4.91 1.27 -3.87
C LEU A 118 -4.11 2.20 -4.78
N LEU A 119 -4.36 2.15 -6.08
CA LEU A 119 -3.73 3.03 -7.06
C LEU A 119 -4.79 3.99 -7.63
N GLY A 120 -4.47 5.28 -7.67
CA GLY A 120 -5.34 6.28 -8.29
C GLY A 120 -6.44 6.82 -7.38
N VAL A 121 -6.23 6.78 -6.06
CA VAL A 121 -7.11 7.46 -5.10
C VAL A 121 -7.00 8.97 -5.32
N VAL A 122 -8.12 9.62 -5.61
CA VAL A 122 -8.23 11.09 -5.71
C VAL A 122 -7.98 11.67 -4.31
N ASN A 123 -7.10 12.65 -4.19
CA ASN A 123 -6.70 13.25 -2.91
C ASN A 123 -6.26 12.22 -1.85
N ALA A 124 -5.34 11.32 -2.21
CA ALA A 124 -4.85 10.29 -1.29
C ALA A 124 -4.28 10.82 0.03
N SER A 125 -3.80 12.07 0.08
CA SER A 125 -3.38 12.74 1.32
C SER A 125 -4.56 13.01 2.26
N GLU A 126 -5.65 13.59 1.77
CA GLU A 126 -6.86 13.86 2.54
C GLU A 126 -7.51 12.54 2.99
N PHE A 127 -7.52 11.53 2.11
CA PHE A 127 -8.05 10.21 2.45
C PHE A 127 -7.22 9.51 3.53
N ARG A 128 -5.89 9.63 3.48
CA ARG A 128 -5.00 9.12 4.54
C ARG A 128 -5.29 9.79 5.87
N GLU A 129 -5.43 11.11 5.87
CA GLU A 129 -5.72 11.88 7.07
C GLU A 129 -7.08 11.50 7.67
N ALA A 130 -8.12 11.36 6.84
CA ALA A 130 -9.43 10.89 7.27
C ALA A 130 -9.38 9.49 7.93
N ILE A 131 -8.57 8.57 7.40
CA ILE A 131 -8.37 7.24 7.99
C ILE A 131 -7.69 7.34 9.36
N LEU A 132 -6.65 8.17 9.48
CA LEU A 132 -5.94 8.36 10.73
C LEU A 132 -6.83 9.01 11.80
N THR A 133 -7.58 10.06 11.45
CA THR A 133 -8.56 10.69 12.34
C THR A 133 -9.63 9.70 12.78
N GLN A 134 -10.15 8.86 11.88
CA GLN A 134 -11.13 7.85 12.24
C GLN A 134 -10.54 6.76 13.16
N LYS A 135 -9.30 6.33 12.93
CA LYS A 135 -8.58 5.40 13.82
C LYS A 135 -8.40 6.00 15.22
N ASP A 136 -8.03 7.27 15.29
CA ASP A 136 -7.81 7.96 16.55
C ASP A 136 -9.13 8.18 17.29
N ASN A 137 -10.21 8.50 16.56
CA ASN A 137 -11.56 8.54 17.11
C ASN A 137 -11.99 7.16 17.63
N LEU A 138 -11.77 6.06 16.91
CA LEU A 138 -12.10 4.71 17.40
C LEU A 138 -11.29 4.29 18.62
N THR A 139 -10.04 4.76 18.72
CA THR A 139 -9.20 4.54 19.91
C THR A 139 -9.68 5.40 21.09
N SER A 140 -10.24 6.58 20.81
CA SER A 140 -10.77 7.52 21.82
C SER A 140 -12.21 7.19 22.26
N ASP A 141 -13.00 6.60 21.35
CA ASP A 141 -14.39 6.18 21.51
C ASP A 141 -14.47 4.69 21.91
N GLN A 142 -13.33 4.01 22.01
CA GLN A 142 -13.18 2.86 22.89
C GLN A 142 -13.37 3.42 24.30
N PRO A 143 -14.52 3.16 24.93
CA PRO A 143 -14.88 3.87 26.14
C PRO A 143 -13.79 3.62 27.17
N ALA A 144 -13.49 4.68 27.90
CA ALA A 144 -13.17 4.66 29.30
C ALA A 144 -14.21 3.81 30.08
N GLN A 145 -14.20 2.51 29.84
CA GLN A 145 -14.86 1.42 30.56
C GLN A 145 -13.86 0.30 30.88
N SER A 146 -12.57 0.64 30.94
CA SER A 146 -11.61 -0.19 31.68
C SER A 146 -10.76 0.57 32.70
N ASN A 147 -10.77 1.91 32.78
CA ASN A 147 -9.98 2.65 33.78
C ASN A 147 -10.70 3.87 34.39
N ASN A 148 -12.04 3.83 34.57
CA ASN A 148 -12.72 4.83 35.42
C ASN A 148 -12.73 4.47 36.92
N ASP A 149 -12.07 3.38 37.31
CA ASP A 149 -11.80 3.04 38.72
C ASP A 149 -10.37 3.43 39.18
N GLU A 150 -9.55 4.06 38.33
CA GLU A 150 -8.14 4.32 38.65
C GLU A 150 -7.80 5.55 39.51
N PRO A 151 -8.62 6.61 39.64
CA PRO A 151 -8.34 7.64 40.65
C PRO A 151 -8.61 7.11 42.07
N GLN A 152 -9.65 6.28 42.25
CA GLN A 152 -10.06 5.80 43.56
C GLN A 152 -9.23 4.60 44.01
N SER A 153 -8.94 3.63 43.14
CA SER A 153 -8.09 2.47 43.50
C SER A 153 -6.65 2.85 43.80
N GLN A 154 -6.05 3.81 43.08
CA GLN A 154 -4.70 4.30 43.41
C GLN A 154 -4.68 5.08 44.73
N VAL A 155 -5.69 5.92 45.00
CA VAL A 155 -5.82 6.63 46.27
C VAL A 155 -6.08 5.66 47.43
N GLU A 156 -6.82 4.59 47.21
CA GLU A 156 -7.09 3.52 48.19
C GLU A 156 -5.83 2.67 48.46
N LEU A 157 -5.03 2.38 47.43
CA LEU A 157 -3.72 1.75 47.56
C LEU A 157 -2.75 2.62 48.35
N ILE A 158 -2.66 3.93 48.05
CA ILE A 158 -1.81 4.85 48.82
C ILE A 158 -2.27 4.93 50.28
N ARG A 159 -3.59 4.94 50.52
CA ARG A 159 -4.16 4.97 51.87
C ARG A 159 -3.86 3.67 52.65
N SER A 160 -3.99 2.51 52.01
CA SER A 160 -3.69 1.21 52.64
C SER A 160 -2.20 1.04 52.96
N LEU A 161 -1.30 1.50 52.07
CA LEU A 161 0.14 1.52 52.34
C LEU A 161 0.47 2.43 53.53
N THR A 162 -0.11 3.63 53.56
CA THR A 162 0.06 4.58 54.68
C THR A 162 -0.41 3.97 56.01
N TYR A 163 -1.54 3.27 56.00
CA TYR A 163 -2.07 2.60 57.18
C TYR A 163 -1.18 1.44 57.64
N SER A 164 -0.67 0.64 56.71
CA SER A 164 0.26 -0.47 57.01
C SER A 164 1.54 0.03 57.66
N VAL A 165 2.12 1.13 57.17
CA VAL A 165 3.34 1.73 57.76
C VAL A 165 3.06 2.22 59.19
N LYS A 166 1.95 2.91 59.42
CA LYS A 166 1.56 3.38 60.76
C LYS A 166 1.36 2.23 61.74
N ASN A 167 0.79 1.11 61.29
CA ASN A 167 0.62 -0.08 62.11
C ASN A 167 1.96 -0.72 62.49
N ILE A 168 2.91 -0.77 61.55
CA ILE A 168 4.27 -1.27 61.81
C ILE A 168 4.99 -0.36 62.83
N GLU A 169 4.87 0.96 62.71
CA GLU A 169 5.44 1.90 63.69
C GLU A 169 4.89 1.65 65.10
N GLN A 170 3.57 1.49 65.24
CA GLN A 170 2.97 1.21 66.54
C GLN A 170 3.43 -0.13 67.12
N MET A 171 3.53 -1.18 66.30
CA MET A 171 4.04 -2.47 66.73
C MET A 171 5.50 -2.39 67.17
N LEU A 172 6.32 -1.59 66.48
CA LEU A 172 7.72 -1.40 66.83
C LEU A 172 7.89 -0.60 68.13
N VAL A 173 7.06 0.42 68.36
CA VAL A 173 7.03 1.17 69.62
C VAL A 173 6.64 0.26 70.79
N ASN A 174 5.62 -0.59 70.60
CA ASN A 174 5.18 -1.50 71.66
C ASN A 174 6.26 -2.54 72.01
N LEU A 175 6.97 -3.07 71.00
CA LEU A 175 8.09 -4.00 71.22
C LEU A 175 9.31 -3.35 71.86
N LEU A 176 9.53 -2.04 71.65
CA LEU A 176 10.60 -1.28 72.30
C LEU A 176 10.24 -0.95 73.76
N ASP A 177 8.95 -0.81 74.09
CA ASP A 177 8.47 -0.57 75.44
C ASP A 177 8.49 -1.86 76.29
N GLU A 178 8.15 -3.02 75.70
CA GLU A 178 8.26 -4.34 76.36
C GLU A 178 9.71 -4.81 76.60
N ARG A 179 10.70 -4.15 75.98
CA ARG A 179 12.14 -4.47 76.10
C ARG A 179 12.88 -3.62 77.13
N LYS A 180 12.20 -2.70 77.82
CA LYS A 180 12.72 -1.95 78.98
C LYS A 180 12.28 -2.57 80.30
#